data_AF-A0A6A6LYE1-F1
#
_entry.id   AF-A0A6A6LYE1-F1
#
_cell.length_a   1.000
_cell.length_b   1.000
_cell.length_c   1.000
_cell.angle_alpha   90.00
_cell.angle_beta   90.00
_cell.angle_gamma   90.00
#
_symmetry.space_group_name_H-M   'P 1'
#
loop_
_entity.id
_entity.type
_entity.pdbx_description
1 polymer ?
#
loop_
_entity_poly.entity_id
_entity_poly.type
_entity_poly.pdbx_seq_one_letter_code
_entity_poly.pdbx_strand_id
1 'polypeptide(L)'
;MNSATISIRETVILPDQVLIFLKYPQSARLFTKEDLDCVYFAAGKSSSSSQPQFKQPPNQIDGADLDDQIIRCPLNPRGFLVALALKSGGYIKPGPIHRWDSLVYEAMIDRDNTTIVFVKGLNLRPDRLYNASRFECVYGWDLRRPKFLLRSNVISIAQEIVRCRTPFSILNNPQKVNNSIKVSVRLKGRGTLHSIARPALQLNRDSDPTARKPYEMCICTMLRNQARFLGEWVMYHAQIGVQRWFIYDNNSEDNIDSVIASLVDNNFNISKHVWPWIKTQEAGLAHCALRARSSCKWVGFIDVDEYFHLPTGLNLHDVLRNQSESSSSDVAELRVSCHSFGPSGLEHMPEQGLTVGYTCRMMVPERHKSIVNPEALNSTLINVVHHFHLRDRFRYVNADRGVLVINHYKYQVWEVFKEKFYRRVATYVADWQDEQNVGSKDRVPGLGTRAVEPPDWASRFCEVTDTGLRDRVLGNFRNPITKLLPWQEDGGILDVQNMGLSRL
;
A
#
# COMPACT_ATOMS: atom_id res chain seq x y z
N MET A 1 23.82 20.77 27.60
CA MET A 1 23.02 20.59 26.36
C MET A 1 23.32 19.20 25.82
N ASN A 2 22.40 18.24 25.98
CA ASN A 2 22.62 16.86 25.54
C ASN A 2 22.63 16.80 24.01
N SER A 3 23.79 16.51 23.41
CA SER A 3 23.89 16.13 22.01
C SER A 3 23.18 14.79 21.84
N ALA A 4 21.92 14.83 21.37
CA ALA A 4 21.15 13.63 21.12
C ALA A 4 21.77 12.85 19.96
N THR A 5 22.38 11.71 20.28
CA THR A 5 23.06 10.84 19.31
C THR A 5 22.04 10.02 18.53
N ILE A 6 22.25 9.84 17.22
CA ILE A 6 21.40 8.99 16.38
C ILE A 6 21.47 7.55 16.91
N SER A 7 20.32 6.88 17.02
CA SER A 7 20.21 5.52 17.56
C SER A 7 19.19 4.68 16.81
N ILE A 8 19.34 3.36 16.86
CA ILE A 8 18.31 2.44 16.34
C ILE A 8 17.16 2.39 17.35
N ARG A 9 15.97 2.81 16.91
CA ARG A 9 14.72 2.83 17.67
C ARG A 9 14.14 1.43 17.78
N GLU A 10 13.99 0.76 16.64
CA GLU A 10 13.43 -0.59 16.54
C GLU A 10 14.06 -1.34 15.36
N THR A 11 14.13 -2.65 15.47
CA THR A 11 14.53 -3.55 14.39
C THR A 11 13.43 -4.59 14.19
N VAL A 12 12.94 -4.78 12.96
CA VAL A 12 11.95 -5.82 12.64
C VAL A 12 12.54 -6.77 11.60
N ILE A 13 12.66 -8.05 11.98
CA ILE A 13 13.15 -9.09 11.08
C ILE A 13 11.97 -9.56 10.22
N LEU A 14 12.09 -9.41 8.90
CA LEU A 14 11.22 -9.99 7.88
C LEU A 14 11.84 -11.32 7.38
N PRO A 15 11.12 -12.14 6.58
CA PRO A 15 11.66 -13.37 6.00
C PRO A 15 12.82 -13.15 5.04
N ASP A 16 12.85 -12.01 4.35
CA ASP A 16 13.79 -11.70 3.25
C ASP A 16 14.74 -10.54 3.56
N GLN A 17 14.49 -9.76 4.61
CA GLN A 17 15.24 -8.56 4.94
C GLN A 17 15.05 -8.14 6.41
N VAL A 18 15.76 -7.09 6.83
CA VAL A 18 15.58 -6.49 8.15
C VAL A 18 15.24 -5.01 8.01
N LEU A 19 14.16 -4.57 8.66
CA LEU A 19 13.79 -3.17 8.76
C LEU A 19 14.41 -2.56 10.02
N ILE A 20 15.11 -1.45 9.86
CA ILE A 20 15.72 -0.71 10.96
C ILE A 20 15.11 0.69 10.99
N PHE A 21 14.45 1.01 12.10
CA PHE A 21 13.85 2.32 12.35
C PHE A 21 14.83 3.17 13.15
N LEU A 22 15.22 4.32 12.62
CA LEU A 22 16.12 5.22 13.32
C LEU A 22 15.38 6.19 14.24
N LYS A 23 16.11 6.72 15.21
CA LYS A 23 15.71 7.85 16.03
C LYS A 23 16.71 8.99 15.79
N TYR A 24 16.21 10.08 15.23
CA TYR A 24 16.99 11.28 14.91
C TYR A 24 16.89 12.34 16.00
N PRO A 25 17.96 13.12 16.23
CA PRO A 25 17.82 14.44 16.83
C PRO A 25 17.20 15.41 15.83
N GLN A 26 16.45 16.42 16.32
CA GLN A 26 15.73 17.39 15.48
C GLN A 26 16.62 18.17 14.50
N SER A 27 17.93 18.24 14.74
CA SER A 27 18.89 18.98 13.92
C SER A 27 19.75 18.13 12.99
N ALA A 28 19.52 16.81 12.90
CA ALA A 28 20.31 15.93 12.03
C ALA A 28 19.76 15.91 10.60
N ARG A 29 20.65 15.68 9.62
CA ARG A 29 20.25 15.33 8.26
C ARG A 29 19.86 13.85 8.17
N LEU A 30 19.00 13.52 7.21
CA LEU A 30 18.68 12.14 6.85
C LEU A 30 19.89 11.43 6.24
N PHE A 31 19.95 10.11 6.42
CA PHE A 31 21.00 9.29 5.81
C PHE A 31 20.60 8.82 4.42
N THR A 32 21.58 8.70 3.54
CA THR A 32 21.47 8.07 2.22
C THR A 32 22.21 6.74 2.19
N LYS A 33 22.09 5.97 1.10
CA LYS A 33 22.83 4.69 0.93
C LYS A 33 24.34 4.89 0.94
N GLU A 34 24.79 6.10 0.61
CA GLU A 34 26.19 6.49 0.61
C GLU A 34 26.72 6.66 2.04
N ASP A 35 25.88 6.91 3.03
CA ASP A 35 26.28 7.20 4.41
C ASP A 35 26.45 5.96 5.29
N LEU A 36 25.75 4.87 4.97
CA LEU A 36 25.55 3.74 5.88
C LEU A 36 25.90 2.40 5.26
N ASP A 37 26.32 1.48 6.12
CA ASP A 37 26.41 0.06 5.83
C ASP A 37 25.72 -0.77 6.92
N CYS A 38 25.04 -1.83 6.50
CA CYS A 38 24.51 -2.86 7.38
C CYS A 38 25.65 -3.76 7.84
N VAL A 39 25.83 -3.91 9.15
CA VAL A 39 26.89 -4.72 9.76
C VAL A 39 26.34 -5.81 10.66
N TYR A 40 26.98 -6.97 10.65
CA TYR A 40 26.48 -8.16 11.33
C TYR A 40 27.48 -8.70 12.36
N PHE A 41 27.01 -8.87 13.59
CA PHE A 41 27.80 -9.35 14.73
C PHE A 41 27.35 -10.74 15.18
N ALA A 42 28.28 -11.65 15.47
CA ALA A 42 27.92 -12.96 16.03
C ALA A 42 27.30 -12.83 17.43
N ALA A 43 26.15 -13.46 17.65
CA ALA A 43 25.50 -13.49 18.94
C ALA A 43 26.35 -14.29 19.95
N GLY A 44 26.60 -13.71 21.14
CA GLY A 44 27.20 -14.43 22.28
C GLY A 44 28.70 -14.25 22.54
N LYS A 45 29.43 -13.44 21.76
CA LYS A 45 30.81 -13.05 22.15
C LYS A 45 30.77 -11.80 23.03
N SER A 46 31.48 -11.84 24.17
CA SER A 46 31.60 -10.71 25.09
C SER A 46 32.02 -9.44 24.35
N SER A 47 31.40 -8.33 24.71
CA SER A 47 31.40 -7.00 24.07
C SER A 47 32.76 -6.27 24.00
N SER A 48 33.88 -7.00 24.05
CA SER A 48 35.24 -6.45 24.04
C SER A 48 36.07 -6.83 22.80
N SER A 49 35.60 -7.74 21.92
CA SER A 49 36.32 -8.11 20.68
C SER A 49 35.44 -8.07 19.41
N SER A 50 34.54 -7.10 19.32
CA SER A 50 33.46 -7.06 18.33
C SER A 50 33.86 -6.40 17.01
N GLN A 51 34.71 -7.04 16.20
CA GLN A 51 34.76 -6.69 14.78
C GLN A 51 33.50 -7.25 14.07
N PRO A 52 32.85 -6.46 13.19
CA PRO A 52 31.74 -6.98 12.38
C PRO A 52 32.26 -8.10 11.49
N GLN A 53 31.51 -9.19 11.39
CA GLN A 53 31.93 -10.32 10.55
C GLN A 53 31.52 -10.12 9.09
N PHE A 54 30.45 -9.37 8.86
CA PHE A 54 29.94 -9.06 7.53
C PHE A 54 29.51 -7.61 7.46
N LYS A 55 29.70 -7.02 6.28
CA LYS A 55 29.34 -5.64 5.95
C LYS A 55 28.72 -5.62 4.56
N GLN A 56 27.53 -5.06 4.44
CA GLN A 56 26.81 -4.96 3.17
C GLN A 56 26.09 -3.60 3.08
N PRO A 57 25.94 -3.02 1.88
CA PRO A 57 25.15 -1.82 1.72
C PRO A 57 23.66 -2.11 2.02
N PRO A 58 22.88 -1.11 2.48
CA PRO A 58 21.44 -1.24 2.59
C PRO A 58 20.78 -1.51 1.24
N ASN A 59 19.75 -2.37 1.21
CA ASN A 59 18.93 -2.61 0.03
C ASN A 59 18.22 -1.32 -0.40
N GLN A 60 17.66 -0.60 0.58
CA GLN A 60 16.92 0.66 0.39
C GLN A 60 16.95 1.47 1.67
N ILE A 61 16.72 2.77 1.53
CA ILE A 61 16.41 3.66 2.65
C ILE A 61 15.14 4.41 2.25
N ASP A 62 14.07 4.20 3.00
CA ASP A 62 12.78 4.83 2.83
C ASP A 62 12.55 5.93 3.87
N GLY A 63 11.62 6.84 3.58
CA GLY A 63 11.16 7.88 4.51
C GLY A 63 11.72 9.26 4.16
N ALA A 64 10.82 10.25 4.15
CA ALA A 64 11.12 11.65 3.88
C ALA A 64 11.23 12.50 5.15
N ASP A 65 10.85 11.95 6.30
CA ASP A 65 10.83 12.63 7.60
C ASP A 65 11.79 12.00 8.61
N LEU A 66 12.29 12.82 9.54
CA LEU A 66 13.25 12.41 10.58
C LEU A 66 12.76 11.28 11.48
N ASP A 67 11.46 11.14 11.70
CA ASP A 67 10.92 10.14 12.63
C ASP A 67 10.49 8.83 11.97
N ASP A 68 10.54 8.79 10.63
CA ASP A 68 9.98 7.74 9.79
C ASP A 68 11.00 7.17 8.79
N GLN A 69 12.30 7.48 8.93
CA GLN A 69 13.31 6.85 8.09
C GLN A 69 13.49 5.36 8.43
N ILE A 70 13.32 4.51 7.42
CA ILE A 70 13.42 3.05 7.48
C ILE A 70 14.59 2.60 6.63
N ILE A 71 15.57 1.96 7.24
CA ILE A 71 16.69 1.34 6.54
C ILE A 71 16.39 -0.13 6.34
N ARG A 72 16.53 -0.61 5.10
CA ARG A 72 16.36 -2.02 4.75
C ARG A 72 17.72 -2.65 4.59
N CYS A 73 18.06 -3.55 5.52
CA CYS A 73 19.26 -4.35 5.42
C CYS A 73 18.94 -5.72 4.81
N PRO A 74 19.90 -6.33 4.09
CA PRO A 74 19.84 -7.76 3.77
C PRO A 74 19.55 -8.61 5.01
N LEU A 75 18.93 -9.78 4.80
CA LEU A 75 18.66 -10.69 5.91
C LEU A 75 19.98 -11.11 6.60
N ASN A 76 20.02 -10.97 7.93
CA ASN A 76 21.15 -11.42 8.73
C ASN A 76 21.29 -12.95 8.66
N PRO A 77 22.51 -13.49 8.52
CA PRO A 77 22.74 -14.92 8.67
C PRO A 77 22.27 -15.40 10.07
N ARG A 78 21.87 -16.68 10.17
CA ARG A 78 21.43 -17.25 11.45
C ARG A 78 22.52 -17.10 12.52
N GLY A 79 22.13 -16.58 13.69
CA GLY A 79 23.04 -16.34 14.81
C GLY A 79 23.73 -14.96 14.80
N PHE A 80 23.34 -14.06 13.90
CA PHE A 80 23.90 -12.71 13.83
C PHE A 80 22.91 -11.62 14.26
N LEU A 81 23.41 -10.55 14.87
CA LEU A 81 22.68 -9.32 15.15
C LEU A 81 23.05 -8.27 14.11
N VAL A 82 22.06 -7.56 13.58
CA VAL A 82 22.28 -6.45 12.65
C VAL A 82 22.46 -5.14 13.42
N ALA A 83 23.41 -4.32 12.98
CA ALA A 83 23.59 -2.94 13.37
C ALA A 83 23.92 -2.09 12.14
N LEU A 84 24.18 -0.80 12.35
CA LEU A 84 24.59 0.11 11.28
C LEU A 84 25.99 0.64 11.54
N ALA A 85 26.80 0.71 10.50
CA ALA A 85 28.07 1.41 10.50
C ALA A 85 27.96 2.69 9.68
N LEU A 86 28.51 3.78 10.19
CA LEU A 86 28.66 5.02 9.43
C LEU A 86 29.90 4.87 8.55
N LYS A 87 29.80 5.21 7.27
CA LYS A 87 30.98 5.19 6.37
C LYS A 87 32.03 6.20 6.77
N SER A 88 31.62 7.29 7.43
CA SER A 88 32.52 8.27 8.06
C SER A 88 33.23 7.76 9.33
N GLY A 89 32.92 6.54 9.79
CA GLY A 89 33.47 5.92 10.99
C GLY A 89 32.48 5.88 12.16
N GLY A 90 32.54 4.79 12.93
CA GLY A 90 31.67 4.54 14.09
C GLY A 90 30.52 3.58 13.80
N TYR A 91 29.89 3.11 14.88
CA TYR A 91 28.78 2.15 14.83
C TYR A 91 27.57 2.67 15.60
N ILE A 92 26.39 2.48 15.04
CA ILE A 92 25.12 2.63 15.74
C ILE A 92 24.76 1.27 16.31
N LYS A 93 24.71 1.18 17.65
CA LYS A 93 24.46 -0.08 18.36
C LYS A 93 23.09 -0.67 17.99
N PRO A 94 22.95 -2.01 17.95
CA PRO A 94 21.67 -2.67 17.74
C PRO A 94 20.60 -2.19 18.73
N GLY A 95 19.38 -1.99 18.23
CA GLY A 95 18.21 -1.66 19.05
C GLY A 95 17.37 -2.90 19.43
N PRO A 96 16.17 -2.70 19.99
CA PRO A 96 15.22 -3.77 20.24
C PRO A 96 14.84 -4.51 18.94
N ILE A 97 14.85 -5.84 18.98
CA ILE A 97 14.57 -6.70 17.82
C ILE A 97 13.21 -7.37 17.98
N HIS A 98 12.39 -7.32 16.93
CA HIS A 98 11.06 -7.91 16.87
C HIS A 98 10.91 -8.81 15.65
N ARG A 99 10.04 -9.82 15.76
CA ARG A 99 9.62 -10.63 14.61
C ARG A 99 8.36 -10.05 13.99
N TRP A 100 8.31 -10.03 12.66
CA TRP A 100 7.17 -9.49 11.91
C TRP A 100 5.85 -10.24 12.12
N ASP A 101 5.91 -11.54 12.41
CA ASP A 101 4.76 -12.45 12.45
C ASP A 101 3.99 -12.43 13.78
N SER A 102 4.44 -11.64 14.75
CA SER A 102 3.78 -11.43 16.04
C SER A 102 4.07 -10.01 16.57
N LEU A 103 3.54 -9.02 15.86
CA LEU A 103 3.89 -7.61 16.06
C LEU A 103 2.69 -6.69 15.84
N VAL A 104 2.52 -5.72 16.73
CA VAL A 104 1.70 -4.53 16.48
C VAL A 104 2.57 -3.49 15.77
N TYR A 105 2.28 -3.24 14.50
CA TYR A 105 3.21 -2.57 13.59
C TYR A 105 2.82 -1.14 13.20
N GLU A 106 1.51 -0.83 13.20
CA GLU A 106 1.01 0.51 12.88
C GLU A 106 -0.18 0.88 13.77
N ALA A 107 -0.37 2.17 14.04
CA ALA A 107 -1.56 2.67 14.72
C ALA A 107 -1.89 4.12 14.35
N MET A 108 -3.17 4.43 14.37
CA MET A 108 -3.66 5.79 14.13
C MET A 108 -4.85 6.11 15.01
N ILE A 109 -5.02 7.38 15.37
CA ILE A 109 -6.22 7.84 16.07
C ILE A 109 -7.24 8.29 15.02
N ASP A 110 -8.40 7.64 15.00
CA ASP A 110 -9.53 7.99 14.14
C ASP A 110 -10.34 9.14 14.78
N ARG A 111 -11.19 9.78 13.98
CA ARG A 111 -11.94 10.98 14.36
C ARG A 111 -12.93 10.81 15.50
N ASP A 112 -13.35 9.58 15.77
CA ASP A 112 -14.21 9.23 16.92
C ASP A 112 -13.41 9.07 18.22
N ASN A 113 -12.15 9.56 18.22
CA ASN A 113 -11.21 9.47 19.32
C ASN A 113 -10.90 8.01 19.73
N THR A 114 -11.02 7.06 18.81
CA THR A 114 -10.56 5.68 19.01
C THR A 114 -9.20 5.46 18.34
N THR A 115 -8.42 4.54 18.88
CA THR A 115 -7.14 4.16 18.27
C THR A 115 -7.38 2.92 17.42
N ILE A 116 -7.06 3.00 16.14
CA ILE A 116 -6.99 1.85 15.23
C ILE A 116 -5.57 1.30 15.29
N VAL A 117 -5.46 0.01 15.54
CA VAL A 117 -4.20 -0.69 15.75
C VAL A 117 -4.12 -1.83 14.73
N PHE A 118 -3.04 -1.86 13.96
CA PHE A 118 -2.77 -2.89 12.97
C PHE A 118 -1.76 -3.89 13.50
N VAL A 119 -2.10 -5.18 13.39
CA VAL A 119 -1.41 -6.25 14.13
C VAL A 119 -1.27 -7.53 13.34
N LYS A 120 -0.09 -8.17 13.45
CA LYS A 120 0.19 -9.51 12.95
C LYS A 120 0.29 -10.52 14.10
N GLY A 121 -0.04 -11.78 13.82
CA GLY A 121 0.15 -12.92 14.73
C GLY A 121 -1.07 -13.32 15.57
N LEU A 122 -2.22 -12.68 15.36
CA LEU A 122 -3.47 -13.09 16.00
C LEU A 122 -4.14 -14.30 15.31
N ASN A 123 -3.83 -14.53 14.03
CA ASN A 123 -4.36 -15.63 13.20
C ASN A 123 -5.89 -15.72 13.25
N LEU A 124 -6.56 -14.57 13.15
CA LEU A 124 -8.00 -14.47 13.10
C LEU A 124 -8.53 -14.92 11.72
N ARG A 125 -9.75 -15.43 11.68
CA ARG A 125 -10.45 -15.82 10.46
C ARG A 125 -10.79 -14.56 9.65
N PRO A 126 -10.70 -14.62 8.32
CA PRO A 126 -11.11 -13.52 7.47
C PRO A 126 -12.61 -13.24 7.62
N ASP A 127 -12.99 -11.99 7.31
CA ASP A 127 -14.39 -11.58 7.16
C ASP A 127 -15.30 -11.86 8.38
N ARG A 128 -14.74 -11.81 9.59
CA ARG A 128 -15.48 -12.10 10.83
C ARG A 128 -15.05 -11.24 12.00
N LEU A 129 -16.04 -10.86 12.80
CA LEU A 129 -15.83 -10.27 14.10
C LEU A 129 -15.38 -11.29 15.14
N TYR A 130 -14.52 -10.82 16.04
CA TYR A 130 -14.04 -11.59 17.18
C TYR A 130 -14.51 -10.99 18.50
N ASN A 131 -14.59 -11.83 19.54
CA ASN A 131 -15.00 -11.38 20.87
C ASN A 131 -13.94 -10.44 21.48
N ALA A 132 -14.21 -9.13 21.41
CA ALA A 132 -13.37 -8.06 21.91
C ALA A 132 -13.04 -8.18 23.41
N SER A 133 -13.91 -8.80 24.22
CA SER A 133 -13.74 -8.94 25.67
C SER A 133 -12.51 -9.78 26.06
N ARG A 134 -11.96 -10.55 25.12
CA ARG A 134 -10.73 -11.35 25.30
C ARG A 134 -9.44 -10.53 25.19
N PHE A 135 -9.55 -9.27 24.76
CA PHE A 135 -8.43 -8.41 24.43
C PHE A 135 -8.51 -7.09 25.22
N GLU A 136 -7.34 -6.49 25.46
CA GLU A 136 -7.18 -5.16 26.05
C GLU A 136 -6.14 -4.39 25.24
N CYS A 137 -6.32 -3.09 25.05
CA CYS A 137 -5.28 -2.24 24.50
C CYS A 137 -4.44 -1.67 25.62
N VAL A 138 -3.13 -1.58 25.41
CA VAL A 138 -2.16 -1.07 26.37
C VAL A 138 -1.32 0.03 25.75
N TYR A 139 -1.14 1.13 26.47
CA TYR A 139 -0.39 2.29 26.00
C TYR A 139 0.74 2.59 26.98
N GLY A 140 1.93 2.90 26.46
CA GLY A 140 3.05 3.32 27.29
C GLY A 140 4.36 3.48 26.53
N TRP A 141 5.33 4.12 27.19
CA TRP A 141 6.69 4.35 26.68
C TRP A 141 7.53 3.06 26.64
N ASP A 142 7.32 2.19 27.64
CA ASP A 142 7.93 0.86 27.72
C ASP A 142 6.87 -0.17 28.10
N LEU A 143 6.41 -0.92 27.09
CA LEU A 143 5.38 -1.95 27.23
C LEU A 143 5.83 -3.15 28.10
N ARG A 144 7.12 -3.24 28.45
CA ARG A 144 7.66 -4.26 29.37
C ARG A 144 7.47 -3.90 30.84
N ARG A 145 7.13 -2.63 31.15
CA ARG A 145 6.98 -2.13 32.53
C ARG A 145 5.50 -1.94 32.88
N PRO A 146 4.82 -2.97 33.43
CA PRO A 146 3.37 -2.98 33.58
C PRO A 146 2.82 -1.87 34.49
N LYS A 147 3.61 -1.35 35.43
CA LYS A 147 3.20 -0.30 36.39
C LYS A 147 2.87 1.05 35.73
N PHE A 148 3.37 1.31 34.53
CA PHE A 148 3.22 2.59 33.83
C PHE A 148 2.35 2.49 32.58
N LEU A 149 1.58 1.39 32.44
CA LEU A 149 0.73 1.17 31.28
C LEU A 149 -0.68 1.68 31.53
N LEU A 150 -1.18 2.46 30.58
CA LEU A 150 -2.60 2.77 30.49
C LEU A 150 -3.29 1.61 29.80
N ARG A 151 -4.37 1.10 30.38
CA ARG A 151 -5.18 0.04 29.77
C ARG A 151 -6.50 0.61 29.28
N SER A 152 -6.98 0.11 28.16
CA SER A 152 -8.29 0.45 27.65
C SER A 152 -8.99 -0.73 26.98
N ASN A 153 -10.30 -0.62 26.84
CA ASN A 153 -11.13 -1.66 26.24
C ASN A 153 -10.94 -1.69 24.72
N VAL A 154 -10.93 -2.90 24.18
CA VAL A 154 -11.12 -3.14 22.74
C VAL A 154 -12.61 -2.97 22.42
N ILE A 155 -12.91 -2.14 21.42
CA ILE A 155 -14.26 -1.87 20.91
C ILE A 155 -14.63 -2.93 19.87
N SER A 156 -13.73 -3.16 18.91
CA SER A 156 -13.91 -4.17 17.88
C SER A 156 -12.57 -4.77 17.47
N ILE A 157 -12.62 -6.01 17.01
CA ILE A 157 -11.46 -6.73 16.49
C ILE A 157 -11.89 -7.65 15.36
N ALA A 158 -11.23 -7.50 14.22
CA ALA A 158 -11.43 -8.34 13.04
C ALA A 158 -10.16 -8.35 12.20
N GLN A 159 -9.84 -9.51 11.60
CA GLN A 159 -8.66 -9.67 10.76
C GLN A 159 -7.38 -9.20 11.48
N GLU A 160 -6.71 -8.18 10.96
CA GLU A 160 -5.49 -7.57 11.50
C GLU A 160 -5.75 -6.18 12.09
N ILE A 161 -7.01 -5.85 12.37
CA ILE A 161 -7.45 -4.51 12.78
C ILE A 161 -8.12 -4.60 14.16
N VAL A 162 -7.60 -3.81 15.10
CA VAL A 162 -8.13 -3.68 16.46
C VAL A 162 -8.49 -2.23 16.72
N ARG A 163 -9.74 -1.97 17.09
CA ARG A 163 -10.21 -0.64 17.48
C ARG A 163 -10.26 -0.55 19.00
N CYS A 164 -9.52 0.38 19.56
CA CYS A 164 -9.37 0.61 21.00
C CYS A 164 -10.03 1.91 21.42
N ARG A 165 -10.64 1.95 22.61
CA ARG A 165 -10.97 3.24 23.22
C ARG A 165 -9.67 3.98 23.57
N THR A 166 -9.46 5.17 23.04
CA THR A 166 -8.23 5.93 23.33
C THR A 166 -8.31 6.53 24.74
N PRO A 167 -7.30 6.34 25.60
CA PRO A 167 -7.26 7.01 26.90
C PRO A 167 -7.21 8.54 26.73
N PHE A 168 -7.95 9.27 27.58
CA PHE A 168 -8.03 10.73 27.51
C PHE A 168 -6.67 11.43 27.64
N SER A 169 -5.76 10.88 28.45
CA SER A 169 -4.39 11.36 28.59
C SER A 169 -3.55 11.27 27.31
N ILE A 170 -3.92 10.38 26.38
CA ILE A 170 -3.30 10.30 25.04
C ILE A 170 -3.92 11.38 24.13
N LEU A 171 -5.24 11.57 24.16
CA LEU A 171 -5.93 12.57 23.33
C LEU A 171 -5.50 14.01 23.64
N ASN A 172 -5.27 14.33 24.91
CA ASN A 172 -4.98 15.70 25.36
C ASN A 172 -3.51 16.12 25.26
N ASN A 173 -2.60 15.22 24.84
CA ASN A 173 -1.19 15.56 24.71
C ASN A 173 -0.59 15.16 23.35
N PRO A 174 -1.13 15.68 22.22
CA PRO A 174 -0.67 15.33 20.86
C PRO A 174 0.85 15.45 20.69
N GLN A 175 1.43 16.51 21.24
CA GLN A 175 2.85 16.83 21.07
C GLN A 175 3.78 15.90 21.85
N LYS A 176 3.34 15.31 22.97
CA LYS A 176 4.09 14.22 23.64
C LYS A 176 3.80 12.85 23.03
N VAL A 177 2.64 12.66 22.40
CA VAL A 177 2.27 11.40 21.73
C VAL A 177 3.15 11.15 20.50
N ASN A 178 3.57 12.21 19.81
CA ASN A 178 4.53 12.08 18.71
C ASN A 178 5.84 11.41 19.18
N ASN A 179 6.10 10.24 18.61
CA ASN A 179 7.33 9.43 18.65
C ASN A 179 7.65 8.60 19.89
N SER A 180 6.85 8.67 20.94
CA SER A 180 7.33 8.18 22.25
C SER A 180 6.40 7.20 22.97
N ILE A 181 5.08 7.36 22.83
CA ILE A 181 4.09 6.41 23.37
C ILE A 181 3.80 5.35 22.32
N LYS A 182 3.88 4.08 22.74
CA LYS A 182 3.46 2.94 21.93
C LYS A 182 2.08 2.47 22.33
N VAL A 183 1.37 1.84 21.40
CA VAL A 183 0.14 1.08 21.66
C VAL A 183 0.37 -0.39 21.31
N SER A 184 -0.16 -1.30 22.12
CA SER A 184 -0.17 -2.74 21.82
C SER A 184 -1.48 -3.39 22.24
N VAL A 185 -1.66 -4.64 21.84
CA VAL A 185 -2.81 -5.48 22.16
C VAL A 185 -2.35 -6.57 23.12
N ARG A 186 -3.08 -6.71 24.23
CA ARG A 186 -2.90 -7.73 25.24
C ARG A 186 -4.01 -8.77 25.11
N LEU A 187 -3.61 -10.03 25.02
CA LEU A 187 -4.51 -11.18 25.04
C LEU A 187 -4.63 -11.66 26.49
N LYS A 188 -5.85 -11.72 27.01
CA LYS A 188 -6.11 -12.27 28.35
C LYS A 188 -5.62 -13.73 28.38
N GLY A 189 -4.64 -14.00 29.23
CA GLY A 189 -3.99 -15.32 29.38
C GLY A 189 -2.75 -15.59 28.52
N ARG A 190 -2.43 -14.76 27.51
CA ARG A 190 -1.22 -14.93 26.65
C ARG A 190 -0.21 -13.78 26.71
N GLY A 191 -0.57 -12.68 27.37
CA GLY A 191 0.31 -11.52 27.55
C GLY A 191 0.14 -10.44 26.48
N THR A 192 1.08 -9.51 26.44
CA THR A 192 1.07 -8.34 25.56
C THR A 192 1.93 -8.62 24.33
N LEU A 193 1.40 -8.34 23.14
CA LEU A 193 2.18 -8.43 21.91
C LEU A 193 3.31 -7.40 21.88
N HIS A 194 4.41 -7.73 21.22
CA HIS A 194 5.44 -6.75 20.92
C HIS A 194 4.85 -5.65 20.03
N SER A 195 5.37 -4.43 20.17
CA SER A 195 4.87 -3.30 19.39
C SER A 195 5.96 -2.30 19.05
N ILE A 196 5.86 -1.81 17.82
CA ILE A 196 6.52 -0.61 17.33
C ILE A 196 5.51 0.47 16.96
N ALA A 197 4.21 0.16 17.00
CA ALA A 197 3.12 1.06 16.62
C ALA A 197 2.97 2.23 17.58
N ARG A 198 2.82 3.42 17.00
CA ARG A 198 2.64 4.68 17.73
C ARG A 198 1.33 5.30 17.26
N PRO A 199 0.43 5.69 18.16
CA PRO A 199 -0.85 6.25 17.76
C PRO A 199 -0.64 7.66 17.19
N ALA A 200 -0.57 7.79 15.88
CA ALA A 200 -0.45 9.09 15.22
C ALA A 200 -1.81 9.79 15.12
N LEU A 201 -1.82 11.10 15.37
CA LEU A 201 -2.98 11.95 15.07
C LEU A 201 -2.94 12.35 13.61
N GLN A 202 -4.05 12.17 12.88
CA GLN A 202 -4.16 12.75 11.55
C GLN A 202 -4.21 14.28 11.65
N LEU A 203 -3.36 14.95 10.86
CA LEU A 203 -3.25 16.42 10.81
C LEU A 203 -4.57 17.12 10.43
N ASN A 204 -5.54 16.41 9.83
CA ASN A 204 -6.82 16.95 9.35
C ASN A 204 -8.05 16.37 10.10
N ARG A 205 -7.91 16.12 11.41
CA ARG A 205 -8.96 15.53 12.26
C ARG A 205 -10.25 16.36 12.33
N ASP A 206 -10.14 17.67 12.18
CA ASP A 206 -11.24 18.62 12.41
C ASP A 206 -12.11 18.87 11.17
N SER A 207 -11.97 18.04 10.13
CA SER A 207 -12.87 18.12 8.97
C SER A 207 -14.27 17.61 9.36
N ASP A 208 -15.25 18.52 9.38
CA ASP A 208 -16.66 18.19 9.57
C ASP A 208 -17.07 17.09 8.57
N PRO A 209 -17.63 15.95 9.04
CA PRO A 209 -18.08 14.87 8.16
C PRO A 209 -19.11 15.32 7.10
N THR A 210 -19.83 16.41 7.37
CA THR A 210 -20.82 17.01 6.46
C THR A 210 -20.21 18.06 5.52
N ALA A 211 -18.97 18.50 5.78
CA ALA A 211 -18.30 19.42 4.89
C ALA A 211 -18.06 18.79 3.52
N ARG A 212 -18.15 19.64 2.49
CA ARG A 212 -17.81 19.26 1.13
C ARG A 212 -16.36 18.79 1.08
N LYS A 213 -16.16 17.56 0.58
CA LYS A 213 -14.83 16.99 0.41
C LYS A 213 -14.06 17.75 -0.69
N PRO A 214 -12.75 18.02 -0.51
CA PRO A 214 -11.90 18.62 -1.52
C PRO A 214 -11.90 17.88 -2.87
N TYR A 215 -11.99 16.55 -2.82
CA TYR A 215 -11.96 15.69 -4.00
C TYR A 215 -13.21 14.82 -4.04
N GLU A 216 -13.83 14.74 -5.21
CA GLU A 216 -14.99 13.89 -5.46
C GLU A 216 -14.56 12.44 -5.65
N MET A 217 -13.48 12.18 -6.40
CA MET A 217 -12.98 10.84 -6.71
C MET A 217 -11.47 10.73 -6.47
N CYS A 218 -11.09 9.71 -5.70
CA CYS A 218 -9.70 9.35 -5.41
C CYS A 218 -9.47 7.87 -5.66
N ILE A 219 -8.21 7.44 -5.75
CA ILE A 219 -7.85 6.03 -5.78
C ILE A 219 -6.87 5.68 -4.66
N CYS A 220 -7.13 4.56 -3.99
CA CYS A 220 -6.21 3.86 -3.10
C CYS A 220 -5.70 2.60 -3.81
N THR A 221 -4.39 2.42 -3.86
CA THR A 221 -3.77 1.19 -4.40
C THR A 221 -2.60 0.76 -3.54
N MET A 222 -2.28 -0.54 -3.56
CA MET A 222 -1.10 -1.11 -2.93
C MET A 222 -0.33 -1.89 -3.98
N LEU A 223 0.96 -1.59 -4.13
CA LEU A 223 1.77 -2.13 -5.21
C LEU A 223 3.15 -2.54 -4.73
N ARG A 224 3.80 -3.39 -5.52
CA ARG A 224 5.23 -3.70 -5.44
C ARG A 224 5.76 -3.81 -6.86
N ASN A 225 6.83 -3.08 -7.17
CA ASN A 225 7.51 -3.14 -8.48
C ASN A 225 6.58 -2.86 -9.67
N GLN A 226 5.76 -1.81 -9.61
CA GLN A 226 4.82 -1.44 -10.68
C GLN A 226 5.11 -0.04 -11.27
N ALA A 227 6.30 0.53 -11.03
CA ALA A 227 6.63 1.90 -11.45
C ALA A 227 6.43 2.13 -12.95
N ARG A 228 6.80 1.15 -13.77
CA ARG A 228 6.65 1.21 -15.24
C ARG A 228 5.22 1.44 -15.74
N PHE A 229 4.22 1.08 -14.94
CA PHE A 229 2.80 1.20 -15.30
C PHE A 229 2.15 2.45 -14.71
N LEU A 230 2.76 3.06 -13.69
CA LEU A 230 2.16 4.17 -12.95
C LEU A 230 1.93 5.40 -13.82
N GLY A 231 2.83 5.69 -14.77
CA GLY A 231 2.70 6.84 -15.67
C GLY A 231 1.40 6.80 -16.48
N GLU A 232 1.24 5.74 -17.29
CA GLU A 232 0.02 5.50 -18.06
C GLU A 232 -1.22 5.46 -17.16
N TRP A 233 -1.15 4.72 -16.05
CA TRP A 233 -2.29 4.52 -15.17
C TRP A 233 -2.77 5.81 -14.51
N VAL A 234 -1.87 6.66 -14.00
CA VAL A 234 -2.23 7.96 -13.41
C VAL A 234 -2.78 8.91 -14.46
N MET A 235 -2.08 9.09 -15.58
CA MET A 235 -2.49 10.03 -16.64
C MET A 235 -3.86 9.67 -17.22
N TYR A 236 -4.11 8.38 -17.47
CA TYR A 236 -5.40 7.91 -17.93
C TYR A 236 -6.52 8.19 -16.91
N HIS A 237 -6.31 7.82 -15.64
CA HIS A 237 -7.32 7.97 -14.61
C HIS A 237 -7.62 9.45 -14.29
N ALA A 238 -6.62 10.32 -14.39
CA ALA A 238 -6.79 11.76 -14.25
C ALA A 238 -7.79 12.31 -15.29
N GLN A 239 -7.63 11.91 -16.55
CA GLN A 239 -8.49 12.37 -17.66
C GLN A 239 -9.97 12.00 -17.48
N ILE A 240 -10.25 10.88 -16.81
CA ILE A 240 -11.63 10.42 -16.58
C ILE A 240 -12.22 10.88 -15.24
N GLY A 241 -11.49 11.70 -14.47
CA GLY A 241 -12.01 12.38 -13.27
C GLY A 241 -11.42 11.94 -11.94
N VAL A 242 -10.32 11.17 -11.90
CA VAL A 242 -9.62 10.91 -10.63
C VAL A 242 -8.76 12.13 -10.27
N GLN A 243 -8.84 12.57 -9.02
CA GLN A 243 -8.23 13.83 -8.58
C GLN A 243 -7.08 13.64 -7.60
N ARG A 244 -6.97 12.47 -6.95
CA ARG A 244 -5.92 12.19 -5.95
C ARG A 244 -5.63 10.69 -5.84
N TRP A 245 -4.36 10.37 -5.63
CA TRP A 245 -3.87 9.00 -5.47
C TRP A 245 -3.17 8.79 -4.12
N PHE A 246 -3.47 7.65 -3.52
CA PHE A 246 -2.79 7.14 -2.33
C PHE A 246 -2.11 5.83 -2.72
N ILE A 247 -0.78 5.89 -2.89
CA ILE A 247 0.05 4.77 -3.32
C ILE A 247 0.68 4.13 -2.10
N TYR A 248 0.29 2.90 -1.78
CA TYR A 248 0.89 2.09 -0.73
C TYR A 248 2.01 1.25 -1.33
N ASP A 249 3.25 1.64 -1.05
CA ASP A 249 4.44 0.99 -1.55
C ASP A 249 4.81 -0.19 -0.63
N ASN A 250 4.61 -1.42 -1.12
CA ASN A 250 4.89 -2.66 -0.40
C ASN A 250 6.26 -3.22 -0.78
N ASN A 251 7.31 -2.43 -0.53
CA ASN A 251 8.72 -2.81 -0.72
C ASN A 251 9.11 -2.91 -2.19
N SER A 252 8.81 -1.86 -2.96
CA SER A 252 9.28 -1.76 -4.34
C SER A 252 10.79 -1.49 -4.39
N GLU A 253 11.45 -2.14 -5.34
CA GLU A 253 12.89 -2.04 -5.62
C GLU A 253 13.16 -1.41 -6.99
N ASP A 254 12.11 -1.02 -7.72
CA ASP A 254 12.18 -0.30 -8.98
C ASP A 254 12.28 1.22 -8.77
N ASN A 255 12.17 2.00 -9.84
CA ASN A 255 12.32 3.45 -9.85
C ASN A 255 11.04 4.21 -9.42
N ILE A 256 10.19 3.62 -8.57
CA ILE A 256 8.90 4.21 -8.15
C ILE A 256 9.01 5.64 -7.64
N ASP A 257 10.06 5.98 -6.88
CA ASP A 257 10.27 7.32 -6.33
C ASP A 257 10.49 8.36 -7.43
N SER A 258 11.28 8.02 -8.45
CA SER A 258 11.52 8.89 -9.60
C SER A 258 10.25 9.08 -10.44
N VAL A 259 9.48 8.01 -10.65
CA VAL A 259 8.21 8.09 -11.39
C VAL A 259 7.19 8.93 -10.65
N ILE A 260 7.03 8.73 -9.33
CA ILE A 260 6.10 9.54 -8.52
C ILE A 260 6.55 11.00 -8.49
N ALA A 261 7.85 11.29 -8.32
CA ALA A 261 8.37 12.65 -8.35
C ALA A 261 8.04 13.34 -9.69
N SER A 262 8.31 12.67 -10.81
CA SER A 262 7.98 13.18 -12.14
C SER A 262 6.48 13.47 -12.30
N LEU A 263 5.60 12.58 -11.83
CA LEU A 263 4.15 12.81 -11.89
C LEU A 263 3.71 13.98 -10.99
N VAL A 264 4.29 14.11 -9.80
CA VAL A 264 4.01 15.24 -8.90
C VAL A 264 4.47 16.56 -9.52
N ASP A 265 5.64 16.60 -10.16
CA ASP A 265 6.15 17.77 -10.89
C ASP A 265 5.24 18.15 -12.07
N ASN A 266 4.53 17.18 -12.63
CA ASN A 266 3.47 17.38 -13.63
C ASN A 266 2.08 17.68 -13.02
N ASN A 267 2.03 18.13 -11.76
CA ASN A 267 0.82 18.52 -11.02
C ASN A 267 -0.19 17.40 -10.72
N PHE A 268 0.22 16.12 -10.74
CA PHE A 268 -0.62 15.04 -10.24
C PHE A 268 -0.56 14.96 -8.71
N ASN A 269 -1.74 14.88 -8.06
CA ASN A 269 -1.84 14.87 -6.60
C ASN A 269 -1.65 13.45 -6.04
N ILE A 270 -0.40 13.05 -5.86
CA ILE A 270 -0.02 11.70 -5.43
C ILE A 270 0.60 11.75 -4.04
N SER A 271 0.23 10.79 -3.19
CA SER A 271 0.89 10.55 -1.92
C SER A 271 1.41 9.12 -1.86
N LYS A 272 2.71 8.94 -1.60
CA LYS A 272 3.33 7.65 -1.32
C LYS A 272 3.27 7.35 0.17
N HIS A 273 2.88 6.14 0.54
CA HIS A 273 2.91 5.61 1.89
C HIS A 273 3.70 4.32 1.91
N VAL A 274 4.82 4.32 2.61
CA VAL A 274 5.66 3.14 2.78
C VAL A 274 4.89 2.15 3.68
N TRP A 275 4.56 0.98 3.15
CA TRP A 275 3.76 -0.03 3.84
C TRP A 275 4.53 -1.35 3.82
N PRO A 276 5.57 -1.53 4.65
CA PRO A 276 6.54 -2.60 4.46
C PRO A 276 6.09 -3.95 5.01
N TRP A 277 4.84 -4.04 5.46
CA TRP A 277 4.28 -5.16 6.19
C TRP A 277 3.87 -6.29 5.24
N ILE A 278 4.03 -7.53 5.73
CA ILE A 278 3.90 -8.73 4.92
C ILE A 278 2.51 -9.31 5.04
N LYS A 279 1.86 -9.60 3.90
CA LYS A 279 0.53 -10.22 3.87
C LYS A 279 -0.45 -9.38 4.68
N THR A 280 -0.59 -8.10 4.31
CA THR A 280 -1.35 -7.08 5.05
C THR A 280 -2.15 -6.16 4.12
N GLN A 281 -2.57 -6.66 2.95
CA GLN A 281 -3.26 -5.83 1.96
C GLN A 281 -4.54 -5.23 2.55
N GLU A 282 -5.37 -6.05 3.18
CA GLU A 282 -6.61 -5.68 3.87
C GLU A 282 -6.38 -4.56 4.90
N ALA A 283 -5.35 -4.72 5.73
CA ALA A 283 -4.95 -3.71 6.72
C ALA A 283 -4.52 -2.39 6.06
N GLY A 284 -3.69 -2.45 5.01
CA GLY A 284 -3.23 -1.23 4.33
C GLY A 284 -4.33 -0.52 3.54
N LEU A 285 -5.27 -1.26 2.94
CA LEU A 285 -6.44 -0.66 2.28
C LEU A 285 -7.38 -0.01 3.31
N ALA A 286 -7.55 -0.60 4.49
CA ALA A 286 -8.29 0.02 5.60
C ALA A 286 -7.58 1.29 6.10
N HIS A 287 -6.26 1.26 6.27
CA HIS A 287 -5.47 2.44 6.59
C HIS A 287 -5.61 3.54 5.52
N CYS A 288 -5.61 3.16 4.23
CA CYS A 288 -5.83 4.07 3.12
C CYS A 288 -7.20 4.72 3.16
N ALA A 289 -8.26 3.92 3.38
CA ALA A 289 -9.63 4.40 3.47
C ALA A 289 -9.78 5.45 4.58
N LEU A 290 -9.15 5.23 5.74
CA LEU A 290 -9.15 6.19 6.85
C LEU A 290 -8.40 7.48 6.52
N ARG A 291 -7.30 7.43 5.77
CA ARG A 291 -6.55 8.61 5.32
C ARG A 291 -7.29 9.40 4.24
N ALA A 292 -7.94 8.70 3.31
CA ALA A 292 -8.69 9.32 2.23
C ALA A 292 -9.99 9.98 2.72
N ARG A 293 -10.60 9.45 3.79
CA ARG A 293 -11.90 9.87 4.33
C ARG A 293 -12.06 11.38 4.55
N SER A 294 -11.02 12.08 4.98
CA SER A 294 -11.10 13.52 5.23
C SER A 294 -11.11 14.36 3.95
N SER A 295 -10.58 13.82 2.85
CA SER A 295 -10.31 14.56 1.61
C SER A 295 -11.11 14.10 0.40
N CYS A 296 -11.62 12.87 0.41
CA CYS A 296 -12.25 12.21 -0.74
C CYS A 296 -13.69 11.81 -0.42
N LYS A 297 -14.62 12.13 -1.32
CA LYS A 297 -16.02 11.67 -1.21
C LYS A 297 -16.16 10.20 -1.64
N TRP A 298 -15.53 9.83 -2.75
CA TRP A 298 -15.46 8.46 -3.26
C TRP A 298 -14.01 8.02 -3.41
N VAL A 299 -13.75 6.75 -3.12
CA VAL A 299 -12.42 6.13 -3.21
C VAL A 299 -12.53 4.82 -3.97
N GLY A 300 -11.88 4.74 -5.13
CA GLY A 300 -11.68 3.50 -5.86
C GLY A 300 -10.56 2.68 -5.22
N PHE A 301 -10.79 1.37 -5.06
CA PHE A 301 -9.78 0.42 -4.62
C PHE A 301 -9.45 -0.52 -5.78
N ILE A 302 -8.50 -0.11 -6.62
CA ILE A 302 -8.09 -0.85 -7.83
C ILE A 302 -6.57 -0.99 -7.87
N ASP A 303 -6.11 -2.03 -8.57
CA ASP A 303 -4.70 -2.31 -8.79
C ASP A 303 -4.15 -1.48 -9.98
N VAL A 304 -2.83 -1.36 -10.10
CA VAL A 304 -2.19 -0.56 -11.17
C VAL A 304 -2.39 -1.17 -12.57
N ASP A 305 -2.69 -2.48 -12.64
CA ASP A 305 -3.07 -3.18 -13.88
C ASP A 305 -4.58 -3.09 -14.18
N GLU A 306 -5.33 -2.24 -13.48
CA GLU A 306 -6.78 -2.11 -13.59
C GLU A 306 -7.20 -0.71 -14.02
N TYR A 307 -7.99 -0.63 -15.10
CA TYR A 307 -8.38 0.62 -15.74
C TYR A 307 -9.89 0.75 -15.80
N PHE A 308 -10.44 1.81 -15.20
CA PHE A 308 -11.86 2.15 -15.39
C PHE A 308 -12.13 2.53 -16.84
N HIS A 309 -12.99 1.78 -17.52
CA HIS A 309 -13.44 2.08 -18.88
C HIS A 309 -14.91 2.51 -18.84
N LEU A 310 -15.23 3.65 -19.48
CA LEU A 310 -16.59 4.19 -19.57
C LEU A 310 -17.09 4.13 -21.01
N PRO A 311 -17.71 3.03 -21.49
CA PRO A 311 -18.05 2.87 -22.91
C PRO A 311 -18.94 3.99 -23.48
N THR A 312 -19.78 4.59 -22.65
CA THR A 312 -20.66 5.73 -23.01
C THR A 312 -19.92 7.05 -23.25
N GLY A 313 -18.62 7.14 -22.94
CA GLY A 313 -17.86 8.39 -23.03
C GLY A 313 -18.03 9.32 -21.84
N LEU A 314 -18.87 8.98 -20.86
CA LEU A 314 -19.03 9.71 -19.60
C LEU A 314 -17.70 9.83 -18.83
N ASN A 315 -17.67 10.74 -17.85
CA ASN A 315 -16.61 10.80 -16.84
C ASN A 315 -17.07 10.13 -15.52
N LEU A 316 -16.13 9.86 -14.62
CA LEU A 316 -16.42 9.22 -13.33
C LEU A 316 -17.33 10.07 -12.45
N HIS A 317 -17.21 11.39 -12.48
CA HIS A 317 -18.08 12.28 -11.71
C HIS A 317 -19.54 12.19 -12.17
N ASP A 318 -19.81 12.03 -13.46
CA ASP A 318 -21.16 11.87 -14.00
C ASP A 318 -21.79 10.58 -13.47
N VAL A 319 -21.02 9.47 -13.51
CA VAL A 319 -21.46 8.18 -12.98
C VAL A 319 -21.75 8.29 -11.48
N LEU A 320 -20.85 8.88 -10.71
CA LEU A 320 -20.99 9.01 -9.26
C LEU A 320 -22.11 9.97 -8.85
N ARG A 321 -22.31 11.06 -9.61
CA ARG A 321 -23.40 12.02 -9.38
C ARG A 321 -24.74 11.36 -9.57
N ASN A 322 -24.94 10.63 -10.67
CA ASN A 322 -26.16 9.90 -10.96
C ASN A 322 -26.49 8.87 -9.85
N GLN A 323 -25.48 8.23 -9.26
CA GLN A 323 -25.70 7.36 -8.10
C GLN A 323 -26.12 8.15 -6.86
N SER A 324 -25.48 9.28 -6.58
CA SER A 324 -25.79 10.11 -5.41
C SER A 324 -27.12 10.86 -5.46
N GLU A 325 -27.59 11.19 -6.67
CA GLU A 325 -28.85 11.92 -6.91
C GLU A 325 -30.04 10.99 -7.14
N SER A 326 -29.80 9.69 -7.36
CA SER A 326 -30.85 8.68 -7.36
C SER A 326 -31.58 8.67 -6.00
N SER A 327 -32.89 8.45 -6.01
CA SER A 327 -33.83 8.67 -4.89
C SER A 327 -33.56 7.85 -3.61
N SER A 328 -32.47 7.09 -3.55
CA SER A 328 -32.00 6.32 -2.40
C SER A 328 -30.64 6.83 -1.93
N SER A 329 -30.63 7.71 -0.92
CA SER A 329 -29.43 8.30 -0.31
C SER A 329 -28.56 7.32 0.50
N ASP A 330 -28.75 6.02 0.31
CA ASP A 330 -28.09 4.93 1.03
C ASP A 330 -27.01 4.22 0.19
N VAL A 331 -26.88 4.54 -1.09
CA VAL A 331 -25.82 3.95 -1.93
C VAL A 331 -24.46 4.53 -1.52
N ALA A 332 -23.55 3.66 -1.09
CA ALA A 332 -22.21 4.06 -0.65
C ALA A 332 -21.09 3.18 -1.21
N GLU A 333 -21.41 2.21 -2.05
CA GLU A 333 -20.45 1.38 -2.77
C GLU A 333 -20.97 1.11 -4.18
N LEU A 334 -20.12 1.36 -5.18
CA LEU A 334 -20.33 0.96 -6.55
C LEU A 334 -19.39 -0.21 -6.87
N ARG A 335 -19.97 -1.36 -7.20
CA ARG A 335 -19.24 -2.58 -7.60
C ARG A 335 -19.10 -2.63 -9.10
N VAL A 336 -17.86 -2.58 -9.59
CA VAL A 336 -17.53 -2.52 -11.01
C VAL A 336 -16.98 -3.87 -11.46
N SER A 337 -17.61 -4.50 -12.46
CA SER A 337 -17.16 -5.78 -13.03
C SER A 337 -15.79 -5.65 -13.72
N CYS A 338 -14.97 -6.70 -13.68
CA CYS A 338 -13.70 -6.71 -14.40
C CYS A 338 -13.73 -7.64 -15.63
N HIS A 339 -13.15 -7.18 -16.73
CA HIS A 339 -12.76 -7.98 -17.87
C HIS A 339 -11.28 -8.32 -17.76
N SER A 340 -10.93 -9.62 -17.77
CA SER A 340 -9.53 -10.06 -17.69
C SER A 340 -8.89 -10.14 -19.07
N PHE A 341 -7.91 -9.28 -19.32
CA PHE A 341 -7.13 -9.21 -20.56
C PHE A 341 -5.93 -10.16 -20.52
N GLY A 342 -5.65 -10.74 -21.69
CA GLY A 342 -4.55 -11.65 -21.98
C GLY A 342 -3.39 -10.98 -22.73
N PRO A 343 -2.31 -11.72 -23.02
CA PRO A 343 -1.12 -11.16 -23.66
C PRO A 343 -1.35 -10.67 -25.09
N SER A 344 -2.49 -11.02 -25.71
CA SER A 344 -2.90 -10.49 -27.01
C SER A 344 -1.94 -10.83 -28.16
N GLY A 345 -1.30 -12.00 -28.08
CA GLY A 345 -0.29 -12.44 -29.04
C GLY A 345 1.09 -11.80 -28.84
N LEU A 346 1.27 -10.99 -27.79
CA LEU A 346 2.54 -10.33 -27.51
C LEU A 346 3.48 -11.24 -26.69
N GLU A 347 4.76 -11.19 -27.03
CA GLU A 347 5.86 -11.83 -26.29
C GLU A 347 6.62 -10.82 -25.42
N HIS A 348 6.63 -9.55 -25.85
CA HIS A 348 7.28 -8.44 -25.18
C HIS A 348 6.29 -7.35 -24.80
N MET A 349 6.66 -6.57 -23.78
CA MET A 349 5.88 -5.43 -23.35
C MET A 349 5.60 -4.45 -24.50
N PRO A 350 4.33 -4.05 -24.70
CA PRO A 350 3.97 -3.07 -25.73
C PRO A 350 4.50 -1.69 -25.39
N GLU A 351 5.24 -1.06 -26.31
CA GLU A 351 5.78 0.30 -26.15
C GLU A 351 4.69 1.35 -25.90
N GLN A 352 3.49 1.14 -26.44
CA GLN A 352 2.36 2.07 -26.29
C GLN A 352 1.67 1.98 -24.92
N GLY A 353 2.05 1.00 -24.08
CA GLY A 353 1.43 0.75 -22.79
C GLY A 353 0.34 -0.32 -22.81
N LEU A 354 -0.19 -0.60 -21.62
CA LEU A 354 -1.15 -1.67 -21.36
C LEU A 354 -2.42 -1.51 -22.19
N THR A 355 -2.97 -0.30 -22.19
CA THR A 355 -4.31 -0.03 -22.75
C THR A 355 -4.38 -0.12 -24.26
N VAL A 356 -3.28 0.13 -24.95
CA VAL A 356 -3.19 0.05 -26.42
C VAL A 356 -2.67 -1.31 -26.87
N GLY A 357 -1.72 -1.89 -26.12
CA GLY A 357 -1.08 -3.15 -26.49
C GLY A 357 -1.97 -4.38 -26.28
N TYR A 358 -2.69 -4.46 -25.16
CA TYR A 358 -3.51 -5.63 -24.84
C TYR A 358 -4.98 -5.41 -25.26
N THR A 359 -5.41 -6.15 -26.27
CA THR A 359 -6.76 -6.05 -26.88
C THR A 359 -7.51 -7.38 -26.92
N CYS A 360 -6.94 -8.43 -26.37
CA CYS A 360 -7.59 -9.73 -26.20
C CYS A 360 -7.99 -9.93 -24.75
N ARG A 361 -9.20 -10.43 -24.53
CA ARG A 361 -9.67 -10.79 -23.19
C ARG A 361 -10.47 -12.07 -23.15
N MET A 362 -10.69 -12.56 -21.94
CA MET A 362 -11.65 -13.62 -21.66
C MET A 362 -13.09 -13.11 -21.84
N MET A 363 -14.00 -13.99 -22.26
CA MET A 363 -15.40 -13.69 -22.51
C MET A 363 -16.16 -13.43 -21.21
N VAL A 364 -15.96 -14.29 -20.21
CA VAL A 364 -16.65 -14.22 -18.93
C VAL A 364 -15.96 -13.18 -18.03
N PRO A 365 -16.67 -12.14 -17.57
CA PRO A 365 -16.13 -11.19 -16.60
C PRO A 365 -15.80 -11.89 -15.28
N GLU A 366 -14.73 -11.44 -14.65
CA GLU A 366 -14.32 -11.90 -13.34
C GLU A 366 -14.53 -10.84 -12.27
N ARG A 367 -14.80 -11.29 -11.04
CA ARG A 367 -14.79 -10.50 -9.79
C ARG A 367 -15.45 -9.11 -9.97
N HIS A 368 -15.19 -8.22 -9.01
CA HIS A 368 -15.51 -6.82 -9.12
C HIS A 368 -14.51 -6.05 -8.26
N LYS A 369 -14.38 -4.76 -8.52
CA LYS A 369 -13.70 -3.81 -7.63
C LYS A 369 -14.70 -2.78 -7.15
N SER A 370 -14.34 -2.03 -6.11
CA SER A 370 -15.28 -1.12 -5.48
C SER A 370 -14.81 0.32 -5.53
N ILE A 371 -15.77 1.21 -5.79
CA ILE A 371 -15.67 2.63 -5.48
C ILE A 371 -16.55 2.87 -4.27
N VAL A 372 -15.96 3.25 -3.14
CA VAL A 372 -16.65 3.31 -1.85
C VAL A 372 -16.61 4.73 -1.31
N ASN A 373 -17.71 5.17 -0.68
CA ASN A 373 -17.72 6.36 0.15
C ASN A 373 -17.12 6.01 1.53
N PRO A 374 -15.93 6.54 1.88
CA PRO A 374 -15.27 6.20 3.15
C PRO A 374 -16.10 6.58 4.39
N GLU A 375 -17.05 7.51 4.27
CA GLU A 375 -17.92 7.90 5.37
C GLU A 375 -18.94 6.83 5.76
N ALA A 376 -19.25 5.90 4.85
CA ALA A 376 -20.20 4.83 5.05
C ALA A 376 -19.59 3.54 5.61
N LEU A 377 -18.26 3.49 5.74
CA LEU A 377 -17.55 2.31 6.22
C LEU A 377 -17.97 1.94 7.64
N ASN A 378 -18.12 0.63 7.86
CA ASN A 378 -18.35 0.05 9.16
C ASN A 378 -17.15 0.35 10.08
N SER A 379 -17.40 0.62 11.37
CA SER A 379 -16.33 0.95 12.33
C SER A 379 -15.31 -0.18 12.54
N THR A 380 -15.67 -1.40 12.15
CA THR A 380 -14.83 -2.61 12.21
C THR A 380 -13.80 -2.66 11.09
N LEU A 381 -14.02 -1.91 10.00
CA LEU A 381 -13.15 -1.83 8.81
C LEU A 381 -12.85 -3.18 8.13
N ILE A 382 -13.72 -4.17 8.35
CA ILE A 382 -13.61 -5.46 7.65
C ILE A 382 -13.65 -5.21 6.15
N ASN A 383 -12.68 -5.79 5.44
CA ASN A 383 -12.66 -5.82 4.00
C ASN A 383 -12.25 -7.18 3.44
N VAL A 384 -12.73 -7.47 2.24
CA VAL A 384 -12.33 -8.62 1.41
C VAL A 384 -11.55 -8.05 0.23
N VAL A 385 -10.34 -7.57 0.53
CA VAL A 385 -9.47 -6.80 -0.35
C VAL A 385 -10.12 -5.51 -0.86
N HIS A 386 -10.87 -5.58 -1.96
CA HIS A 386 -11.45 -4.40 -2.61
C HIS A 386 -12.91 -4.13 -2.18
N HIS A 387 -13.48 -4.92 -1.28
CA HIS A 387 -14.85 -4.74 -0.75
C HIS A 387 -14.81 -4.43 0.73
N PHE A 388 -15.53 -3.42 1.17
CA PHE A 388 -15.60 -3.07 2.58
C PHE A 388 -17.00 -3.36 3.14
N HIS A 389 -17.06 -3.74 4.41
CA HIS A 389 -18.32 -3.74 5.12
C HIS A 389 -18.81 -2.30 5.34
N LEU A 390 -20.05 -2.05 4.97
CA LEU A 390 -20.75 -0.79 5.19
C LEU A 390 -21.50 -0.80 6.52
N ARG A 391 -21.93 0.37 7.00
CA ARG A 391 -22.90 0.45 8.11
C ARG A 391 -24.29 0.09 7.61
N ASP A 392 -25.14 -0.40 8.50
CA ASP A 392 -26.46 -1.00 8.19
C ASP A 392 -27.39 -0.14 7.31
N ARG A 393 -27.25 1.20 7.38
CA ARG A 393 -28.03 2.15 6.56
C ARG A 393 -27.52 2.35 5.13
N PHE A 394 -26.42 1.71 4.76
CA PHE A 394 -25.77 1.89 3.48
C PHE A 394 -25.67 0.57 2.72
N ARG A 395 -25.78 0.65 1.40
CA ARG A 395 -25.76 -0.51 0.52
C ARG A 395 -24.84 -0.28 -0.67
N TYR A 396 -24.50 -1.39 -1.32
CA TYR A 396 -23.82 -1.38 -2.60
C TYR A 396 -24.82 -1.48 -3.76
N VAL A 397 -24.37 -1.06 -4.94
CA VAL A 397 -25.01 -1.34 -6.23
C VAL A 397 -23.96 -1.82 -7.22
N ASN A 398 -24.37 -2.64 -8.19
CA ASN A 398 -23.49 -3.04 -9.29
C ASN A 398 -23.57 -1.99 -10.39
N ALA A 399 -22.42 -1.56 -10.92
CA ALA A 399 -22.37 -0.70 -12.09
C ALA A 399 -22.89 -1.46 -13.32
N ASP A 400 -23.67 -0.76 -14.15
CA ASP A 400 -23.98 -1.25 -15.49
C ASP A 400 -22.70 -1.30 -16.32
N ARG A 401 -22.43 -2.46 -16.95
CA ARG A 401 -21.19 -2.70 -17.70
C ARG A 401 -21.08 -1.83 -18.96
N GLY A 402 -22.20 -1.37 -19.52
CA GLY A 402 -22.22 -0.41 -20.61
C GLY A 402 -21.85 1.01 -20.14
N VAL A 403 -21.96 1.29 -18.84
CA VAL A 403 -21.63 2.60 -18.26
C VAL A 403 -20.22 2.64 -17.68
N LEU A 404 -19.87 1.64 -16.86
CA LEU A 404 -18.58 1.56 -16.18
C LEU A 404 -18.16 0.10 -15.99
N VAL A 405 -16.98 -0.23 -16.48
CA VAL A 405 -16.34 -1.55 -16.36
C VAL A 405 -14.85 -1.35 -16.06
N ILE A 406 -14.17 -2.38 -15.56
CA ILE A 406 -12.72 -2.38 -15.41
C ILE A 406 -12.10 -3.29 -16.46
N ASN A 407 -11.13 -2.77 -17.20
CA ASN A 407 -10.20 -3.59 -17.96
C ASN A 407 -9.06 -3.97 -17.02
N HIS A 408 -8.99 -5.25 -16.65
CA HIS A 408 -7.94 -5.80 -15.80
C HIS A 408 -6.91 -6.51 -16.68
N TYR A 409 -5.74 -5.91 -16.84
CA TYR A 409 -4.58 -6.48 -17.55
C TYR A 409 -3.90 -7.55 -16.71
N LYS A 410 -4.68 -8.59 -16.37
CA LYS A 410 -4.35 -9.64 -15.41
C LYS A 410 -3.22 -10.54 -15.91
N TYR A 411 -3.26 -10.90 -17.18
CA TYR A 411 -2.34 -11.85 -17.82
C TYR A 411 -1.50 -11.13 -18.88
N GLN A 412 -0.55 -10.31 -18.42
CA GLN A 412 0.41 -9.62 -19.29
C GLN A 412 1.43 -10.61 -19.88
N VAL A 413 2.31 -10.12 -20.74
CA VAL A 413 3.46 -10.89 -21.25
C VAL A 413 4.25 -11.56 -20.13
N TRP A 414 4.87 -12.70 -20.43
CA TRP A 414 5.47 -13.56 -19.40
C TRP A 414 6.55 -12.88 -18.58
N GLU A 415 7.36 -12.02 -19.22
CA GLU A 415 8.42 -11.26 -18.56
C GLU A 415 7.94 -10.41 -17.39
N VAL A 416 6.68 -9.94 -17.42
CA VAL A 416 6.03 -9.25 -16.30
C VAL A 416 5.28 -10.24 -15.42
N PHE A 417 4.49 -11.14 -16.02
CA PHE A 417 3.60 -12.03 -15.28
C PHE A 417 4.37 -12.89 -14.25
N LYS A 418 5.59 -13.33 -14.59
CA LYS A 418 6.43 -14.16 -13.72
C LYS A 418 6.73 -13.52 -12.36
N GLU A 419 6.68 -12.19 -12.23
CA GLU A 419 6.91 -11.50 -10.96
C GLU A 419 5.84 -11.85 -9.91
N LYS A 420 4.62 -12.22 -10.34
CA LYS A 420 3.55 -12.66 -9.43
C LYS A 420 3.97 -13.90 -8.61
N PHE A 421 4.93 -14.70 -9.08
CA PHE A 421 5.43 -15.88 -8.37
C PHE A 421 6.35 -15.57 -7.18
N TYR A 422 6.89 -14.36 -7.09
CA TYR A 422 7.85 -14.02 -6.03
C TYR A 422 7.16 -13.83 -4.68
N ARG A 423 6.06 -13.06 -4.64
CA ARG A 423 5.34 -12.77 -3.38
C ARG A 423 3.95 -12.19 -3.63
N ARG A 424 2.93 -12.66 -2.90
CA ARG A 424 1.61 -12.00 -2.86
C ARG A 424 1.46 -11.08 -1.65
N VAL A 425 0.72 -10.01 -1.85
CA VAL A 425 0.46 -8.98 -0.83
C VAL A 425 -0.81 -9.26 -0.01
N ALA A 426 -1.80 -9.93 -0.60
CA ALA A 426 -3.07 -10.30 0.05
C ALA A 426 -2.85 -11.20 1.29
N THR A 427 -3.56 -10.91 2.38
CA THR A 427 -3.33 -11.57 3.68
C THR A 427 -3.69 -13.05 3.68
N TYR A 428 -4.83 -13.39 3.05
CA TYR A 428 -5.43 -14.72 3.14
C TYR A 428 -5.24 -15.57 1.88
N VAL A 429 -4.36 -15.14 0.97
CA VAL A 429 -4.07 -15.85 -0.28
C VAL A 429 -2.67 -16.47 -0.21
N ALA A 430 -2.61 -17.78 -0.44
CA ALA A 430 -1.37 -18.56 -0.48
C ALA A 430 -0.42 -18.02 -1.55
N ASP A 431 0.89 -18.13 -1.31
CA ASP A 431 1.87 -17.76 -2.33
C ASP A 431 1.83 -18.75 -3.50
N TRP A 432 2.26 -18.29 -4.67
CA TRP A 432 2.25 -19.12 -5.88
C TRP A 432 3.11 -20.38 -5.74
N GLN A 433 4.17 -20.27 -4.97
CA GLN A 433 5.12 -21.36 -4.72
C GLN A 433 4.54 -22.44 -3.80
N ASP A 434 3.49 -22.13 -3.06
CA ASP A 434 2.82 -23.11 -2.19
C ASP A 434 1.97 -24.06 -3.04
N GLU A 435 1.82 -25.31 -2.63
CA GLU A 435 0.91 -26.27 -3.28
C GLU A 435 -0.55 -26.12 -2.82
N GLN A 436 -0.80 -25.24 -1.84
CA GLN A 436 -2.15 -25.00 -1.32
C GLN A 436 -3.01 -24.24 -2.33
N ASN A 437 -4.22 -24.74 -2.60
CA ASN A 437 -5.22 -24.08 -3.46
C ASN A 437 -4.76 -23.88 -4.92
N VAL A 438 -3.99 -24.82 -5.49
CA VAL A 438 -3.54 -24.78 -6.90
C VAL A 438 -4.71 -24.63 -7.89
N GLY A 439 -5.85 -25.28 -7.62
CA GLY A 439 -7.06 -25.19 -8.45
C GLY A 439 -7.99 -24.01 -8.17
N SER A 440 -7.59 -23.05 -7.34
CA SER A 440 -8.45 -21.89 -7.01
C SER A 440 -8.50 -20.87 -8.15
N LYS A 441 -9.58 -20.06 -8.20
CA LYS A 441 -9.72 -18.91 -9.12
C LYS A 441 -8.67 -17.81 -8.87
N ASP A 442 -7.93 -17.89 -7.77
CA ASP A 442 -6.80 -17.01 -7.47
C ASP A 442 -5.54 -17.37 -8.27
N ARG A 443 -5.49 -18.53 -8.93
CA ARG A 443 -4.39 -18.97 -9.79
C ARG A 443 -4.77 -18.93 -11.26
N VAL A 444 -3.74 -19.00 -12.10
CA VAL A 444 -3.89 -19.09 -13.55
C VAL A 444 -4.13 -20.55 -13.91
N PRO A 445 -5.19 -20.86 -14.67
CA PRO A 445 -5.40 -22.20 -15.18
C PRO A 445 -4.18 -22.72 -15.95
N GLY A 446 -3.74 -23.92 -15.63
CA GLY A 446 -2.63 -24.58 -16.33
C GLY A 446 -1.23 -24.08 -15.98
N LEU A 447 -1.05 -23.28 -14.91
CA LEU A 447 0.27 -22.96 -14.33
C LEU A 447 0.49 -23.73 -13.02
N GLY A 448 1.73 -24.23 -12.85
CA GLY A 448 2.18 -24.85 -11.60
C GLY A 448 2.64 -23.84 -10.55
N THR A 449 3.51 -24.27 -9.64
CA THR A 449 4.08 -23.45 -8.55
C THR A 449 5.39 -22.76 -8.93
N ARG A 450 5.95 -23.07 -10.10
CA ARG A 450 7.22 -22.52 -10.60
C ARG A 450 6.97 -21.54 -11.74
N ALA A 451 7.77 -20.49 -11.78
CA ALA A 451 7.78 -19.51 -12.86
C ALA A 451 8.47 -20.10 -14.10
N VAL A 452 7.76 -20.96 -14.83
CA VAL A 452 8.17 -21.50 -16.14
C VAL A 452 7.15 -21.06 -17.20
N GLU A 453 7.64 -20.45 -18.28
CA GLU A 453 6.80 -19.95 -19.37
C GLU A 453 6.15 -21.10 -20.13
N PRO A 454 4.82 -21.12 -20.29
CA PRO A 454 4.17 -22.04 -21.22
C PRO A 454 4.47 -21.66 -22.67
N PRO A 455 4.71 -22.63 -23.58
CA PRO A 455 4.98 -22.35 -24.99
C PRO A 455 3.88 -21.56 -25.71
N ASP A 456 2.65 -21.65 -25.23
CA ASP A 456 1.47 -21.00 -25.80
C ASP A 456 1.06 -19.71 -25.06
N TRP A 457 1.86 -19.22 -24.09
CA TRP A 457 1.49 -18.11 -23.19
C TRP A 457 0.96 -16.88 -23.94
N ALA A 458 1.69 -16.42 -24.96
CA ALA A 458 1.33 -15.23 -25.75
C ALA A 458 -0.08 -15.31 -26.36
N SER A 459 -0.56 -16.52 -26.67
CA SER A 459 -1.86 -16.77 -27.29
C SER A 459 -3.00 -17.07 -26.30
N ARG A 460 -2.69 -17.24 -25.00
CA ARG A 460 -3.69 -17.57 -23.98
C ARG A 460 -4.62 -16.41 -23.66
N PHE A 461 -5.79 -16.74 -23.09
CA PHE A 461 -6.78 -15.78 -22.59
C PHE A 461 -7.31 -14.77 -23.63
N CYS A 462 -7.26 -15.13 -24.92
CA CYS A 462 -7.87 -14.37 -26.01
C CYS A 462 -9.12 -15.09 -26.53
N GLU A 463 -10.28 -14.79 -25.94
CA GLU A 463 -11.59 -15.31 -26.39
C GLU A 463 -12.40 -14.24 -27.13
N VAL A 464 -12.18 -12.97 -26.79
CA VAL A 464 -12.85 -11.81 -27.38
C VAL A 464 -11.80 -10.74 -27.69
N THR A 465 -11.82 -10.23 -28.92
CA THR A 465 -11.12 -9.01 -29.31
C THR A 465 -11.91 -7.81 -28.77
N ASP A 466 -11.27 -7.01 -27.92
CA ASP A 466 -11.84 -5.83 -27.27
C ASP A 466 -10.88 -4.65 -27.42
N THR A 467 -11.22 -3.71 -28.30
CA THR A 467 -10.42 -2.51 -28.58
C THR A 467 -11.02 -1.25 -27.95
N GLY A 468 -12.11 -1.35 -27.18
CA GLY A 468 -12.89 -0.18 -26.76
C GLY A 468 -12.06 0.86 -25.98
N LEU A 469 -11.22 0.39 -25.05
CA LEU A 469 -10.33 1.27 -24.30
C LEU A 469 -9.14 1.75 -25.15
N ARG A 470 -8.55 0.89 -25.98
CA ARG A 470 -7.48 1.26 -26.92
C ARG A 470 -7.91 2.41 -27.83
N ASP A 471 -9.06 2.30 -28.47
CA ASP A 471 -9.54 3.27 -29.44
C ASP A 471 -9.79 4.62 -28.77
N ARG A 472 -10.33 4.62 -27.54
CA ARG A 472 -10.51 5.83 -26.75
C ARG A 472 -9.17 6.46 -26.33
N VAL A 473 -8.20 5.65 -25.91
CA VAL A 473 -6.87 6.14 -25.55
C VAL A 473 -6.18 6.78 -26.74
N LEU A 474 -6.18 6.11 -27.89
CA LEU A 474 -5.62 6.65 -29.13
C LEU A 474 -6.35 7.92 -29.60
N GLY A 475 -7.66 8.01 -29.42
CA GLY A 475 -8.43 9.20 -29.76
C GLY A 475 -8.15 10.41 -28.86
N ASN A 476 -7.91 10.19 -27.57
CA ASN A 476 -7.84 11.27 -26.58
C ASN A 476 -6.41 11.70 -26.21
N PHE A 477 -5.44 10.79 -26.28
CA PHE A 477 -4.09 11.04 -25.78
C PHE A 477 -3.02 11.11 -26.86
N ARG A 478 -3.29 10.54 -28.05
CA ARG A 478 -2.26 10.47 -29.10
C ARG A 478 -1.94 11.87 -29.61
N ASN A 479 -0.68 12.26 -29.50
CA ASN A 479 -0.21 13.53 -30.04
C ASN A 479 -0.43 13.56 -31.56
N PRO A 480 -1.08 14.60 -32.12
CA PRO A 480 -1.41 14.65 -33.54
C PRO A 480 -0.16 14.75 -34.44
N ILE A 481 0.96 15.25 -33.92
CA ILE A 481 2.22 15.45 -34.64
C ILE A 481 3.13 14.24 -34.45
N THR A 482 3.57 13.97 -33.21
CA THR A 482 4.56 12.91 -32.93
C THR A 482 3.96 11.51 -33.02
N LYS A 483 2.63 11.40 -32.98
CA LYS A 483 1.88 10.13 -32.93
C LYS A 483 2.13 9.28 -31.69
N LEU A 484 2.85 9.81 -30.69
CA LEU A 484 3.14 9.18 -29.42
C LEU A 484 2.06 9.51 -28.37
N LEU A 485 1.94 8.64 -27.37
CA LEU A 485 1.15 8.86 -26.15
C LEU A 485 2.02 9.56 -25.08
N PRO A 486 1.42 10.29 -24.12
CA PRO A 486 2.17 11.09 -23.16
C PRO A 486 3.08 10.30 -22.21
N TRP A 487 2.80 9.01 -22.03
CA TRP A 487 3.58 8.09 -21.19
C TRP A 487 4.57 7.24 -21.99
N GLN A 488 4.61 7.39 -23.32
CA GLN A 488 5.70 6.81 -24.09
C GLN A 488 6.92 7.68 -23.85
N GLU A 489 7.98 7.10 -23.29
CA GLU A 489 9.27 7.78 -23.22
C GLU A 489 9.66 8.17 -24.65
N ASP A 490 9.94 9.45 -24.87
CA ASP A 490 10.69 9.84 -26.05
C ASP A 490 12.03 9.10 -25.91
N GLY A 491 12.39 8.20 -26.82
CA GLY A 491 13.60 7.38 -26.75
C GLY A 491 14.92 8.17 -26.79
N GLY A 492 14.89 9.46 -26.45
CA GLY A 492 16.02 10.33 -26.23
C GLY A 492 16.32 10.45 -24.73
N ILE A 493 17.54 10.04 -24.38
CA ILE A 493 18.26 10.42 -23.18
C ILE A 493 17.89 11.85 -22.76
N LEU A 494 17.56 12.02 -21.47
CA LEU A 494 17.36 13.32 -20.82
C LEU A 494 18.60 14.21 -21.00
N ASP A 495 18.64 14.99 -22.08
CA ASP A 495 19.45 16.20 -22.13
C ASP A 495 18.63 17.33 -21.48
N VAL A 496 18.89 17.52 -20.19
CA VAL A 496 18.48 18.69 -19.42
C VAL A 496 19.23 19.90 -19.96
N GLN A 497 18.76 20.48 -21.07
CA GLN A 497 19.02 21.88 -21.50
C GLN A 497 18.32 22.17 -22.84
N ASN A 498 17.02 22.47 -22.82
CA ASN A 498 16.34 23.48 -23.66
C ASN A 498 14.83 23.23 -23.71
N MET A 499 14.11 23.71 -22.70
CA MET A 499 12.76 24.25 -22.92
C MET A 499 12.69 25.64 -22.29
N GLY A 500 13.53 26.53 -22.82
CA GLY A 500 13.31 27.96 -22.73
C GLY A 500 12.38 28.39 -23.85
N LEU A 501 11.33 29.14 -23.47
CA LEU A 501 10.64 30.14 -24.29
C LEU A 501 9.99 29.66 -25.58
N SER A 502 8.68 29.45 -25.54
CA SER A 502 7.76 29.93 -26.59
C SER A 502 6.30 29.79 -26.12
N ARG A 503 5.73 30.89 -25.62
CA ARG A 503 4.54 31.53 -26.23
C ARG A 503 4.03 32.70 -25.38
N LEU A 504 3.95 33.84 -26.06
CA LEU A 504 2.99 34.92 -25.87
C LEU A 504 1.56 34.40 -25.81
#